data_AF-A0A9P8JUY8-F1
#
_entry.id   AF-A0A9P8JUY8-F1
#
_cell.length_a   1.000
_cell.length_b   1.000
_cell.length_c   1.000
_cell.angle_alpha   90.00
_cell.angle_beta   90.00
_cell.angle_gamma   90.00
#
_symmetry.space_group_name_H-M   'P 1'
#
loop_
_entity.id
_entity.type
_entity.pdbx_description
1 polymer ?
#
loop_
_entity_poly.entity_id
_entity_poly.type
_entity_poly.pdbx_seq_one_letter_code
_entity_poly.pdbx_strand_id
1 'polypeptide(L)'
;MLCLNVITTAVTITLWPETLKQTKNNLSQSLVFLALPAFAALFSQQLGLPVYLSYVQVLAFLIVICCCAFTVLNNAAPTPAVEEDWLELPTHSEDDPKYADPSVSDLKDSKSEMRARWKVRWDLYSLILLAAGTGVWIYFLINNFSTPFKQHTSHELRLDTNYKAISNIDIVMSMYHEPPSHITDTFSLLKAMPAIGSKSPRLILYTKDPLADTAELQHLTNATRVIQLPNVGREGHTYLHHIIASWDDLATQTFFLQASIHNPRQFSARVENYYTSETGMLSLGFSGQSYLERGVQSDVWKAEGAFEL
;
A
#
# COMPACT_ATOMS: atom_id res chain seq x y z
N MET A 1 -6.38 8.62 -0.62
CA MET A 1 -4.98 8.41 -1.05
C MET A 1 -4.70 7.03 -1.61
N LEU A 2 -5.19 5.93 -1.02
CA LEU A 2 -5.14 4.60 -1.66
C LEU A 2 -5.81 4.60 -3.06
N CYS A 3 -6.88 5.36 -3.25
CA CYS A 3 -7.66 5.35 -4.49
C CYS A 3 -6.85 5.79 -5.72
N LEU A 4 -5.94 6.77 -5.62
CA LEU A 4 -5.21 7.24 -6.82
C LEU A 4 -4.19 6.20 -7.31
N ASN A 5 -3.46 5.58 -6.37
CA ASN A 5 -2.49 4.50 -6.66
C ASN A 5 -3.16 3.19 -7.08
N VAL A 6 -4.34 2.88 -6.51
CA VAL A 6 -5.13 1.73 -6.93
C VAL A 6 -5.74 1.95 -8.31
N ILE A 7 -6.20 3.15 -8.63
CA ILE A 7 -6.75 3.46 -9.96
C ILE A 7 -5.65 3.44 -11.01
N THR A 8 -4.47 4.04 -10.79
CA THR A 8 -3.37 3.93 -11.76
C THR A 8 -2.90 2.49 -11.91
N THR A 9 -2.70 1.74 -10.82
CA THR A 9 -2.26 0.34 -10.91
C THR A 9 -3.32 -0.57 -11.54
N ALA A 10 -4.60 -0.37 -11.21
CA ALA A 10 -5.70 -1.12 -11.79
C ALA A 10 -5.88 -0.80 -13.27
N VAL A 11 -5.79 0.46 -13.69
CA VAL A 11 -5.85 0.87 -15.10
C VAL A 11 -4.66 0.29 -15.87
N THR A 12 -3.46 0.30 -15.28
CA THR A 12 -2.27 -0.30 -15.92
C THR A 12 -2.40 -1.82 -16.05
N ILE A 13 -2.99 -2.52 -15.07
CA ILE A 13 -3.15 -3.99 -15.07
C ILE A 13 -4.33 -4.44 -15.96
N THR A 14 -5.48 -3.77 -15.91
CA THR A 14 -6.67 -4.19 -16.66
C THR A 14 -6.57 -3.87 -18.14
N LEU A 15 -5.90 -2.77 -18.51
CA LEU A 15 -5.65 -2.45 -19.91
C LEU A 15 -4.47 -3.23 -20.48
N TRP A 16 -3.61 -3.83 -19.65
CA TRP A 16 -2.35 -4.48 -20.05
C TRP A 16 -2.48 -5.52 -21.18
N PRO A 17 -3.43 -6.49 -21.12
CA PRO A 17 -3.43 -7.59 -22.09
C PRO A 17 -4.00 -7.19 -23.45
N GLU A 18 -5.00 -6.29 -23.47
CA GLU A 18 -5.60 -5.79 -24.71
C GLU A 18 -4.73 -4.72 -25.37
N THR A 19 -4.08 -3.84 -24.59
CA THR A 19 -3.15 -2.85 -25.13
C THR A 19 -1.89 -3.50 -25.67
N LEU A 20 -1.33 -4.56 -25.06
CA LEU A 20 -0.17 -5.28 -25.61
C LEU A 20 -0.41 -5.87 -27.01
N LYS A 21 -1.65 -6.30 -27.30
CA LYS A 21 -2.05 -6.75 -28.65
C LYS A 21 -2.08 -5.60 -29.66
N GLN A 22 -2.41 -4.39 -29.21
CA GLN A 22 -2.54 -3.19 -30.06
C GLN A 22 -1.21 -2.41 -30.21
N THR A 23 -0.34 -2.44 -29.19
CA THR A 23 0.97 -1.74 -29.16
C THR A 23 2.04 -2.41 -30.00
N LYS A 24 1.80 -3.61 -30.54
CA LYS A 24 2.77 -4.31 -31.41
C LYS A 24 3.20 -3.45 -32.61
N ASN A 25 2.43 -2.42 -32.95
CA ASN A 25 2.65 -1.56 -34.11
C ASN A 25 2.93 -0.08 -33.77
N ASN A 26 2.89 0.36 -32.51
CA ASN A 26 3.00 1.79 -32.22
C ASN A 26 3.75 2.10 -30.91
N LEU A 27 5.07 2.12 -31.01
CA LEU A 27 6.01 2.45 -29.93
C LEU A 27 5.67 3.77 -29.21
N SER A 28 5.15 4.75 -29.94
CA SER A 28 4.74 6.06 -29.39
C SER A 28 3.70 5.92 -28.27
N GLN A 29 2.77 4.98 -28.39
CA GLN A 29 1.75 4.72 -27.37
C GLN A 29 2.38 4.11 -26.11
N SER A 30 3.29 3.15 -26.27
CA SER A 30 4.02 2.54 -25.14
C SER A 30 4.83 3.56 -24.34
N LEU A 31 5.42 4.55 -25.02
CA LEU A 31 6.16 5.65 -24.37
C LEU A 31 5.24 6.55 -23.55
N VAL A 32 4.02 6.84 -24.01
CA VAL A 32 3.03 7.63 -23.26
C VAL A 32 2.61 6.91 -21.98
N PHE A 33 2.40 5.59 -22.04
CA PHE A 33 2.05 4.79 -20.85
C PHE A 33 3.19 4.70 -19.84
N LEU A 34 4.45 4.80 -20.27
CA LEU A 34 5.61 4.88 -19.37
C LEU A 34 5.77 6.28 -18.74
N ALA A 35 5.44 7.35 -19.46
CA ALA A 35 5.62 8.73 -18.99
C ALA A 35 4.51 9.19 -18.03
N LEU A 36 3.27 8.73 -18.23
CA LEU A 36 2.10 9.18 -17.46
C LEU A 36 2.23 8.92 -15.94
N PRO A 37 2.68 7.73 -15.47
CA PRO A 37 2.82 7.46 -14.04
C PRO A 37 3.93 8.30 -13.39
N ALA A 38 5.04 8.55 -14.09
CA ALA A 38 6.08 9.44 -13.59
C ALA A 38 5.60 10.88 -13.48
N PHE A 39 4.84 11.37 -14.46
CA PHE A 39 4.29 12.73 -14.42
C PHE A 39 3.27 12.88 -13.29
N ALA A 40 2.38 11.89 -13.10
CA ALA A 40 1.43 11.88 -11.99
C ALA A 40 2.14 11.86 -10.62
N ALA A 41 3.23 11.11 -10.51
CA ALA A 41 4.02 11.04 -9.29
C ALA A 41 4.77 12.36 -9.00
N LEU A 42 5.35 13.00 -10.01
CA LEU A 42 5.98 14.33 -9.89
C LEU A 42 4.97 15.43 -9.55
N PHE A 43 3.78 15.39 -10.17
CA PHE A 43 2.70 16.33 -9.86
C PHE A 43 2.22 16.17 -8.41
N SER A 44 2.06 14.94 -7.94
CA SER A 44 1.72 14.65 -6.54
C SER A 44 2.80 15.15 -5.58
N GLN A 45 4.09 15.04 -5.94
CA GLN A 45 5.20 15.59 -5.16
C GLN A 45 5.16 17.12 -5.08
N GLN A 46 4.85 17.82 -6.17
CA GLN A 46 4.69 19.29 -6.17
C GLN A 46 3.54 19.76 -5.26
N LEU A 47 2.51 18.93 -5.10
CA LEU A 47 1.38 19.19 -4.20
C LEU A 47 1.64 18.82 -2.73
N GLY A 48 2.84 18.33 -2.40
CA GLY A 48 3.18 17.90 -1.03
C GLY A 48 2.42 16.65 -0.57
N LEU A 49 1.86 15.89 -1.51
CA LEU A 49 1.10 14.69 -1.20
C LEU A 49 2.06 13.49 -1.12
N PRO A 50 2.09 12.72 -0.01
CA PRO A 50 2.92 11.54 0.08
C PRO A 50 2.60 10.51 -1.00
N VAL A 51 3.57 10.22 -1.86
CA VAL A 51 3.49 9.18 -2.88
C VAL A 51 4.23 7.95 -2.37
N TYR A 52 3.48 6.90 -2.07
CA TYR A 52 4.08 5.61 -1.73
C TYR A 52 4.18 4.78 -3.01
N LEU A 53 5.39 4.66 -3.56
CA LEU A 53 5.69 3.66 -4.59
C LEU A 53 6.27 2.42 -3.90
N SER A 54 5.68 1.25 -4.12
CA SER A 54 6.23 0.00 -3.58
C SER A 54 7.44 -0.45 -4.40
N TYR A 55 8.36 -1.19 -3.76
CA TYR A 55 9.48 -1.84 -4.47
C TYR A 55 9.01 -2.74 -5.62
N VAL A 56 7.82 -3.33 -5.49
CA VAL A 56 7.19 -4.15 -6.55
C VAL A 56 6.82 -3.31 -7.77
N GLN A 57 6.31 -2.09 -7.56
CA GLN A 57 5.99 -1.16 -8.65
C GLN A 57 7.25 -0.68 -9.38
N VAL A 58 8.34 -0.41 -8.64
CA VAL A 58 9.64 -0.08 -9.23
C VAL A 58 10.19 -1.26 -10.04
N LEU A 59 10.12 -2.48 -9.50
CA LEU A 59 10.60 -3.68 -10.20
C LEU A 59 9.78 -3.96 -11.46
N ALA A 60 8.46 -3.86 -11.39
CA ALA A 60 7.59 -4.02 -12.55
C ALA A 60 7.93 -3.00 -13.65
N PHE A 61 8.18 -1.75 -13.28
CA PHE A 61 8.61 -0.72 -14.22
C PHE A 61 9.95 -1.04 -14.89
N LEU A 62 10.96 -1.49 -14.14
CA LEU A 62 12.25 -1.90 -14.70
C LEU A 62 12.12 -3.08 -15.65
N ILE A 63 11.26 -4.06 -15.34
CA ILE A 63 10.96 -5.18 -16.24
C ILE A 63 10.40 -4.68 -17.57
N VAL A 64 9.49 -3.70 -17.56
CA VAL A 64 8.92 -3.12 -18.79
C VAL A 64 10.00 -2.42 -19.62
N ILE A 65 10.88 -1.62 -19.00
CA ILE A 65 12.03 -1.01 -19.70
C ILE A 65 12.91 -2.10 -20.34
N CYS A 66 13.25 -3.16 -19.59
CA CYS A 66 14.07 -4.25 -20.10
C CYS A 66 13.40 -4.99 -21.28
N CYS A 67 12.09 -5.24 -21.21
CA CYS A 67 11.33 -5.85 -22.30
C CYS A 67 11.31 -4.96 -23.56
N CYS A 68 11.12 -3.65 -23.39
CA CYS A 68 11.21 -2.69 -24.50
C CYS A 68 12.62 -2.69 -25.10
N ALA A 69 13.67 -2.59 -24.28
CA ALA A 69 15.06 -2.58 -24.74
C ALA A 69 15.45 -3.89 -25.44
N PHE A 70 15.04 -5.05 -24.92
CA PHE A 70 15.29 -6.36 -25.52
C PHE A 70 14.60 -6.50 -26.88
N THR A 71 13.38 -5.97 -27.02
CA THR A 71 12.68 -5.94 -28.30
C THR A 71 13.41 -5.04 -29.31
N VAL A 72 14.02 -3.95 -28.86
CA VAL A 72 14.83 -3.07 -29.72
C VAL A 72 16.11 -3.78 -30.18
N LEU A 73 16.86 -4.39 -29.26
CA LEU A 73 18.16 -5.00 -29.56
C LEU A 73 18.04 -6.21 -30.49
N ASN A 74 17.05 -7.07 -30.32
CA ASN A 74 16.89 -8.25 -31.17
C ASN A 74 16.35 -7.95 -32.57
N ASN A 75 15.76 -6.77 -32.77
CA ASN A 75 15.31 -6.33 -34.09
C ASN A 75 16.38 -5.52 -34.86
N ALA A 76 17.58 -5.33 -34.29
CA ALA A 76 18.67 -4.54 -34.85
C ALA A 76 19.73 -5.38 -35.59
N ALA A 77 19.32 -6.33 -36.44
CA ALA A 77 20.27 -7.03 -37.31
C ALA A 77 20.80 -6.07 -38.41
N PRO A 78 22.12 -5.98 -38.64
CA PRO A 78 22.69 -5.11 -39.66
C PRO A 78 22.42 -5.71 -41.05
N THR A 79 21.85 -4.91 -41.95
CA THR A 79 21.75 -5.29 -43.36
C THR A 79 23.10 -4.98 -44.04
N PRO A 80 23.64 -5.88 -44.89
CA PRO A 80 24.78 -5.54 -45.72
C PRO A 80 24.40 -4.39 -46.66
N ALA A 81 25.32 -3.45 -46.84
CA ALA A 81 25.17 -2.32 -47.75
C ALA A 81 24.95 -2.85 -49.17
N VAL A 82 23.73 -2.73 -49.68
CA VAL A 82 23.47 -2.88 -51.11
C VAL A 82 23.79 -1.55 -51.73
N GLU A 83 24.93 -1.56 -52.42
CA GLU A 83 25.45 -0.56 -53.34
C GLU A 83 24.32 -0.13 -54.32
N GLU A 84 24.02 1.18 -54.35
CA GLU A 84 23.05 1.76 -55.28
C GLU A 84 23.67 1.79 -56.68
N ASP A 85 23.43 0.74 -57.47
CA ASP A 85 23.68 0.74 -58.91
C ASP A 85 22.34 0.98 -59.64
N TRP A 86 22.02 2.25 -59.83
CA TRP A 86 20.87 2.70 -60.61
C TRP A 86 21.35 3.57 -61.77
N LEU A 87 21.97 2.98 -62.80
CA LEU A 87 22.12 3.66 -64.09
C LEU A 87 22.48 2.72 -65.26
N GLU A 88 21.60 1.79 -65.62
CA GLU A 88 21.55 1.28 -67.01
C GLU A 88 20.11 1.19 -67.51
N LEU A 89 19.78 2.07 -68.46
CA LEU A 89 18.56 2.04 -69.26
C LEU A 89 18.67 0.91 -70.31
N PRO A 90 17.68 0.02 -70.44
CA PRO A 90 17.66 -0.93 -71.56
C PRO A 90 17.25 -0.19 -72.84
N THR A 91 18.13 -0.20 -73.82
CA THR A 91 17.80 0.13 -75.21
C THR A 91 16.80 -0.89 -75.75
N HIS A 92 15.64 -0.38 -76.16
CA HIS A 92 14.66 -1.09 -76.99
C HIS A 92 15.32 -1.69 -78.24
N SER A 93 15.14 -2.99 -78.45
CA SER A 93 15.11 -3.59 -79.77
C SER A 93 13.89 -4.51 -79.86
N GLU A 94 13.09 -4.26 -80.88
CA GLU A 94 11.89 -5.01 -81.27
C GLU A 94 12.22 -6.43 -81.74
N ASP A 95 11.17 -7.24 -81.84
CA ASP A 95 11.04 -8.54 -82.53
C ASP A 95 11.37 -9.81 -81.73
N ASP A 96 10.34 -10.40 -81.09
CA ASP A 96 9.72 -11.68 -81.55
C ASP A 96 8.57 -12.14 -80.63
N PRO A 97 7.43 -12.65 -81.16
CA PRO A 97 6.36 -13.20 -80.34
C PRO A 97 6.39 -14.74 -80.35
N LYS A 98 6.46 -15.38 -79.17
CA LYS A 98 6.05 -16.78 -79.02
C LYS A 98 5.67 -17.16 -77.59
N TYR A 99 4.35 -17.33 -77.41
CA TYR A 99 3.64 -18.31 -76.56
C TYR A 99 4.37 -18.90 -75.34
N ALA A 100 3.85 -18.61 -74.15
CA ALA A 100 3.80 -19.58 -73.05
C ALA A 100 2.66 -19.28 -72.06
N ASP A 101 2.01 -20.37 -71.68
CA ASP A 101 0.87 -20.60 -70.80
C ASP A 101 1.10 -20.12 -69.35
N PRO A 102 0.16 -19.41 -68.68
CA PRO A 102 0.34 -19.02 -67.29
C PRO A 102 0.03 -20.22 -66.37
N SER A 103 1.06 -21.04 -66.13
CA SER A 103 1.03 -22.08 -65.12
C SER A 103 1.04 -21.49 -63.70
N VAL A 104 0.18 -22.06 -62.86
CA VAL A 104 -0.16 -21.72 -61.47
C VAL A 104 1.05 -21.82 -60.54
N SER A 105 1.97 -20.87 -60.62
CA SER A 105 3.12 -20.73 -59.70
C SER A 105 3.28 -19.33 -59.10
N ASP A 106 2.64 -18.30 -59.68
CA ASP A 106 2.76 -16.90 -59.23
C ASP A 106 1.97 -16.53 -57.96
N LEU A 107 1.18 -17.46 -57.38
CA LEU A 107 0.43 -17.20 -56.15
C LEU A 107 1.20 -17.52 -54.86
N LYS A 108 2.42 -18.07 -54.96
CA LYS A 108 3.27 -18.33 -53.77
C LYS A 108 4.32 -17.25 -53.51
N ASP A 109 4.76 -16.48 -54.51
CA ASP A 109 5.75 -15.43 -54.29
C ASP A 109 5.17 -14.08 -53.82
N SER A 110 3.88 -13.84 -54.02
CA SER A 110 3.23 -12.65 -53.44
C SER A 110 3.11 -12.70 -51.90
N LYS A 111 3.08 -13.90 -51.30
CA LYS A 111 3.00 -14.08 -49.83
C LYS A 111 4.36 -14.07 -49.13
N SER A 112 5.47 -14.27 -49.84
CA SER A 112 6.84 -14.16 -49.30
C SER A 112 7.34 -12.71 -49.35
N GLU A 113 6.98 -11.94 -50.37
CA GLU A 113 7.37 -10.52 -50.47
C GLU A 113 6.56 -9.58 -49.56
N MET A 114 5.31 -9.91 -49.21
CA MET A 114 4.53 -9.10 -48.27
C MET A 114 4.97 -9.21 -46.80
N ARG A 115 5.92 -10.09 -46.45
CA ARG A 115 6.42 -10.20 -45.06
C ARG A 115 7.62 -9.33 -44.73
N ALA A 116 8.22 -8.64 -45.71
CA ALA A 116 9.55 -8.05 -45.52
C ALA A 116 9.58 -6.51 -45.58
N ARG A 117 8.53 -5.81 -45.15
CA ARG A 117 8.56 -4.32 -45.08
C ARG A 117 7.87 -3.77 -43.83
N TRP A 118 8.28 -4.25 -42.65
CA TRP A 118 8.04 -3.54 -41.38
C TRP A 118 9.34 -2.86 -40.95
N LYS A 119 9.81 -1.89 -41.75
CA LYS A 119 10.88 -0.97 -41.33
C LYS A 119 10.25 0.08 -40.42
N VAL A 120 10.24 -0.16 -39.11
CA VAL A 120 10.02 0.92 -38.14
C VAL A 120 11.22 1.85 -38.25
N ARG A 121 11.10 2.91 -39.06
CA ARG A 121 12.03 4.03 -39.02
C ARG A 121 11.90 4.63 -37.63
N TRP A 122 12.94 4.47 -36.84
CA TRP A 122 13.08 5.19 -35.59
C TRP A 122 13.27 6.65 -35.94
N ASP A 123 12.16 7.38 -36.01
CA ASP A 123 12.24 8.83 -36.11
C ASP A 123 13.02 9.31 -34.88
N LEU A 124 13.97 10.23 -35.10
CA LEU A 124 14.79 10.85 -34.05
C LEU A 124 13.94 11.26 -32.83
N TYR A 125 12.69 11.66 -33.07
CA TYR A 125 11.67 11.93 -32.06
C TYR A 125 11.41 10.79 -31.08
N SER A 126 11.35 9.53 -31.52
CA SER A 126 11.11 8.37 -30.65
C SER A 126 12.28 8.10 -29.70
N LEU A 127 13.52 8.32 -30.16
CA LEU A 127 14.71 8.21 -29.32
C LEU A 127 14.78 9.35 -28.29
N ILE A 128 14.44 10.58 -28.71
CA ILE A 128 14.34 11.73 -27.81
C ILE A 128 13.27 11.50 -26.72
N LEU A 129 12.10 10.96 -27.08
CA LEU A 129 11.03 10.67 -26.14
C LEU A 129 11.40 9.58 -25.14
N LEU A 130 12.09 8.53 -25.57
CA LEU A 130 12.60 7.48 -24.68
C LEU A 130 13.60 8.08 -23.68
N ALA A 131 14.60 8.83 -24.17
CA ALA A 131 15.61 9.46 -23.32
C ALA A 131 14.99 10.44 -22.31
N ALA A 132 14.03 11.25 -22.75
CA ALA A 132 13.30 12.17 -21.88
C ALA A 132 12.50 11.41 -20.81
N GLY A 133 11.77 10.35 -21.19
CA GLY A 133 11.01 9.52 -20.25
C GLY A 133 11.91 8.86 -19.21
N THR A 134 13.04 8.28 -19.62
CA THR A 134 14.02 7.70 -18.69
C THR A 134 14.63 8.76 -17.77
N GLY A 135 14.96 9.95 -18.29
CA GLY A 135 15.47 11.07 -17.49
C GLY A 135 14.50 11.55 -16.42
N VAL A 136 13.21 11.68 -16.75
CA VAL A 136 12.15 12.03 -15.81
C VAL A 136 12.02 10.98 -14.69
N TRP A 137 12.11 9.69 -15.04
CA TRP A 137 12.08 8.60 -14.07
C TRP A 137 13.31 8.56 -13.17
N ILE A 138 14.51 8.73 -13.72
CA ILE A 138 15.74 8.81 -12.93
C ILE A 138 15.65 9.99 -11.97
N TYR A 139 15.19 11.16 -12.43
CA TYR A 139 14.96 12.32 -11.58
C TYR A 139 13.94 12.02 -10.48
N PHE A 140 12.82 11.37 -10.80
CA PHE A 140 11.82 10.96 -9.81
C PHE A 140 12.42 10.01 -8.77
N LEU A 141 13.14 8.97 -9.19
CA LEU A 141 13.76 8.00 -8.29
C LEU A 141 14.81 8.67 -7.39
N ILE A 142 15.64 9.56 -7.93
CA ILE A 142 16.61 10.31 -7.14
C ILE A 142 15.91 11.19 -6.10
N ASN A 143 14.83 11.89 -6.46
CA ASN A 143 14.15 12.77 -5.50
C ASN A 143 13.32 12.01 -4.47
N ASN A 144 12.82 10.80 -4.78
CA ASN A 144 11.99 10.03 -3.85
C ASN A 144 12.79 9.04 -3.00
N PHE A 145 13.95 8.57 -3.48
CA PHE A 145 14.77 7.58 -2.80
C PHE A 145 16.17 8.08 -2.42
N SER A 146 16.70 9.16 -3.02
CA SER A 146 18.02 9.72 -2.68
C SER A 146 17.99 10.89 -1.72
N THR A 147 16.82 11.44 -1.38
CA THR A 147 16.74 12.17 -0.12
C THR A 147 16.72 11.11 0.97
N PRO A 148 17.82 10.90 1.74
CA PRO A 148 17.64 10.31 3.06
C PRO A 148 16.52 11.14 3.68
N PHE A 149 15.50 10.47 4.25
CA PHE A 149 14.51 11.12 5.09
C PHE A 149 15.22 12.27 5.77
N LYS A 150 14.82 13.53 5.52
CA LYS A 150 15.34 14.65 6.29
C LYS A 150 15.10 14.22 7.71
N GLN A 151 16.14 13.69 8.36
CA GLN A 151 16.14 13.33 9.75
C GLN A 151 15.75 14.66 10.35
N HIS A 152 14.47 14.77 10.72
CA HIS A 152 14.04 15.87 11.55
C HIS A 152 15.07 15.85 12.65
N THR A 153 15.84 16.94 12.73
CA THR A 153 16.96 17.14 13.65
C THR A 153 16.59 16.36 14.87
N SER A 154 17.28 15.23 15.10
CA SER A 154 16.84 14.26 16.07
C SER A 154 16.78 15.03 17.38
N HIS A 155 15.58 15.42 17.79
CA HIS A 155 15.32 15.61 19.19
C HIS A 155 15.76 14.27 19.74
N GLU A 156 16.89 14.29 20.43
CA GLU A 156 17.48 13.11 21.04
C GLU A 156 16.30 12.40 21.70
N LEU A 157 15.94 11.23 21.18
CA LEU A 157 14.74 10.52 21.62
C LEU A 157 15.04 10.08 23.05
N ARG A 158 14.73 10.96 24.00
CA ARG A 158 14.94 10.73 25.41
C ARG A 158 13.66 10.12 25.92
N LEU A 159 13.75 8.81 26.18
CA LEU A 159 12.75 8.16 26.99
C LEU A 159 12.69 8.89 28.34
N ASP A 160 11.50 9.30 28.75
CA ASP A 160 11.33 9.87 30.07
C ASP A 160 11.49 8.76 31.12
N THR A 161 12.70 8.61 31.63
CA THR A 161 13.01 7.66 32.70
C THR A 161 12.65 8.22 34.09
N ASN A 162 12.23 9.47 34.17
CA ASN A 162 11.85 10.12 35.43
C ASN A 162 10.35 10.02 35.69
N TYR A 163 9.57 9.61 34.71
CA TYR A 163 8.15 9.38 34.87
C TYR A 163 7.85 8.41 36.02
N LYS A 164 6.97 8.81 36.93
CA LYS A 164 6.51 7.99 38.05
C LYS A 164 5.00 7.88 37.97
N ALA A 165 4.52 6.69 37.66
CA ALA A 165 3.09 6.43 37.55
C ALA A 165 2.37 6.68 38.88
N ILE A 166 1.20 7.32 38.80
CA ILE A 166 0.36 7.65 39.95
C ILE A 166 -0.48 6.44 40.37
N SER A 167 -0.80 5.55 39.42
CA SER A 167 -1.54 4.31 39.65
C SER A 167 -0.87 3.14 38.94
N ASN A 168 -1.18 1.92 39.37
CA ASN A 168 -0.64 0.70 38.74
C ASN A 168 -1.38 0.37 37.43
N ILE A 169 -2.71 0.43 37.45
CA ILE A 169 -3.55 0.10 36.30
C ILE A 169 -4.65 1.15 36.13
N ASP A 170 -4.78 1.64 34.91
CA ASP A 170 -5.96 2.36 34.45
C ASP A 170 -6.74 1.51 33.44
N ILE A 171 -8.05 1.43 33.63
CA ILE A 171 -8.98 0.84 32.67
C ILE A 171 -9.73 2.01 32.04
N VAL A 172 -9.40 2.29 30.78
CA VAL A 172 -9.92 3.42 30.02
C VAL A 172 -10.98 2.92 29.07
N MET A 173 -12.23 3.33 29.32
CA MET A 173 -13.37 2.91 28.50
C MET A 173 -13.93 4.08 27.69
N SER A 174 -14.13 3.85 26.39
CA SER A 174 -14.87 4.78 25.52
C SER A 174 -16.31 4.31 25.36
N MET A 175 -17.27 5.19 25.63
CA MET A 175 -18.70 4.96 25.45
C MET A 175 -19.35 6.07 24.61
N TYR A 176 -20.50 5.76 24.03
CA TYR A 176 -21.45 6.69 23.43
C TYR A 176 -22.82 6.51 24.07
N HIS A 177 -23.58 5.49 23.68
CA HIS A 177 -24.93 5.20 24.21
C HIS A 177 -25.03 3.80 24.84
N GLU A 178 -23.90 3.15 25.14
CA GLU A 178 -23.91 1.89 25.85
C GLU A 178 -24.48 2.08 27.26
N PRO A 179 -25.27 1.12 27.78
CA PRO A 179 -25.81 1.24 29.12
C PRO A 179 -24.68 1.16 30.16
N PRO A 180 -24.78 1.89 31.29
CA PRO A 180 -23.78 1.86 32.36
C PRO A 180 -23.51 0.45 32.91
N SER A 181 -24.48 -0.47 32.83
CA SER A 181 -24.30 -1.86 33.23
C SER A 181 -23.19 -2.57 32.44
N HIS A 182 -23.03 -2.29 31.14
CA HIS A 182 -21.97 -2.91 30.35
C HIS A 182 -20.57 -2.47 30.81
N ILE A 183 -20.44 -1.23 31.27
CA ILE A 183 -19.21 -0.69 31.87
C ILE A 183 -18.91 -1.45 33.17
N THR A 184 -19.90 -1.55 34.05
CA THR A 184 -19.72 -2.20 35.35
C THR A 184 -19.43 -3.69 35.21
N ASP A 185 -20.07 -4.38 34.27
CA ASP A 185 -19.85 -5.80 34.02
C ASP A 185 -18.43 -6.04 33.49
N THR A 186 -17.99 -5.24 32.51
CA THR A 186 -16.64 -5.32 31.95
C THR A 186 -15.57 -5.00 32.98
N PHE A 187 -15.78 -3.95 33.78
CA PHE A 187 -14.84 -3.55 34.83
C PHE A 187 -14.77 -4.61 35.94
N SER A 188 -15.92 -5.20 36.32
CA SER A 188 -15.98 -6.27 37.31
C SER A 188 -15.29 -7.54 36.83
N LEU A 189 -15.45 -7.89 35.55
CA LEU A 189 -14.74 -9.02 34.93
C LEU A 189 -13.22 -8.86 35.05
N LEU A 190 -12.68 -7.67 34.74
CA LEU A 190 -11.26 -7.41 34.86
C LEU A 190 -10.79 -7.37 36.32
N LYS A 191 -11.57 -6.77 37.22
CA LYS A 191 -11.27 -6.76 38.66
C LYS A 191 -11.25 -8.14 39.29
N ALA A 192 -12.03 -9.09 38.76
CA ALA A 192 -12.05 -10.47 39.25
C ALA A 192 -10.74 -11.21 38.94
N MET A 193 -9.95 -10.75 37.96
CA MET A 193 -8.67 -11.37 37.60
C MET A 193 -7.59 -10.98 38.63
N PRO A 194 -6.93 -11.93 39.31
CA PRO A 194 -5.96 -11.61 40.36
C PRO A 194 -4.81 -10.70 39.90
N ALA A 195 -4.35 -10.85 38.65
CA ALA A 195 -3.27 -10.05 38.07
C ALA A 195 -3.64 -8.56 37.92
N ILE A 196 -4.94 -8.24 37.88
CA ILE A 196 -5.47 -6.88 37.71
C ILE A 196 -6.07 -6.38 39.02
N GLY A 197 -6.99 -7.13 39.63
CA GLY A 197 -7.72 -6.73 40.84
C GLY A 197 -6.81 -6.41 42.03
N SER A 198 -5.74 -7.17 42.22
CA SER A 198 -4.77 -6.94 43.30
C SER A 198 -4.04 -5.59 43.19
N LYS A 199 -3.99 -5.00 41.99
CA LYS A 199 -3.35 -3.71 41.71
C LYS A 199 -4.29 -2.51 41.88
N SER A 200 -5.53 -2.74 42.31
CA SER A 200 -6.55 -1.70 42.55
C SER A 200 -6.74 -0.76 41.33
N PRO A 201 -7.25 -1.28 40.20
CA PRO A 201 -7.33 -0.52 38.95
C PRO A 201 -8.29 0.68 39.07
N ARG A 202 -7.94 1.80 38.45
CA ARG A 202 -8.84 2.97 38.31
C ARG A 202 -9.70 2.79 37.05
N LEU A 203 -10.97 3.18 37.12
CA LEU A 203 -11.85 3.25 35.96
C LEU A 203 -11.91 4.69 35.46
N ILE A 204 -11.45 4.93 34.24
CA ILE A 204 -11.55 6.23 33.56
C ILE A 204 -12.51 6.08 32.39
N LEU A 205 -13.66 6.71 32.49
CA LEU A 205 -14.72 6.61 31.49
C LEU A 205 -14.74 7.86 30.64
N TYR A 206 -14.80 7.68 29.33
CA TYR A 206 -15.02 8.76 28.37
C TYR A 206 -16.36 8.55 27.69
N THR A 207 -17.24 9.55 27.75
CA THR A 207 -18.49 9.57 26.99
C THR A 207 -18.38 10.54 25.82
N LYS A 208 -18.90 10.12 24.67
CA LYS A 208 -19.03 10.99 23.49
C LYS A 208 -20.47 11.46 23.24
N ASP A 209 -21.41 11.04 24.08
CA ASP A 209 -22.78 11.52 24.02
C ASP A 209 -22.83 12.97 24.54
N PRO A 210 -23.24 13.95 23.71
CA PRO A 210 -23.33 15.34 24.13
C PRO A 210 -24.37 15.58 25.23
N LEU A 211 -25.32 14.66 25.43
CA LEU A 211 -26.42 14.76 26.38
C LEU A 211 -26.19 13.97 27.67
N ALA A 212 -25.07 13.25 27.77
CA ALA A 212 -24.78 12.43 28.94
C ALA A 212 -24.52 13.27 30.19
N ASP A 213 -25.18 12.94 31.30
CA ASP A 213 -24.84 13.48 32.61
C ASP A 213 -23.62 12.72 33.17
N THR A 214 -22.46 13.39 33.16
CA THR A 214 -21.20 12.80 33.63
C THR A 214 -21.21 12.47 35.12
N ALA A 215 -21.95 13.23 35.95
CA ALA A 215 -22.03 12.99 37.38
C ALA A 215 -22.88 11.76 37.68
N GLU A 216 -24.01 11.61 36.97
CA GLU A 216 -24.83 10.41 37.03
C GLU A 216 -24.05 9.18 36.55
N LEU A 217 -23.38 9.28 35.40
CA LEU A 217 -22.54 8.18 34.89
C LEU A 217 -21.44 7.80 35.89
N GLN A 218 -20.81 8.78 36.54
CA GLN A 218 -19.78 8.52 37.53
C GLN A 218 -20.33 7.77 38.73
N HIS A 219 -21.50 8.18 39.23
CA HIS A 219 -22.20 7.53 40.33
C HIS A 219 -22.62 6.08 39.96
N LEU A 220 -23.21 5.89 38.78
CA LEU A 220 -23.71 4.58 38.33
C LEU A 220 -22.60 3.56 38.08
N THR A 221 -21.45 4.01 37.57
CA THR A 221 -20.33 3.12 37.21
C THR A 221 -19.26 3.03 38.30
N ASN A 222 -19.33 3.90 39.32
CA ASN A 222 -18.28 4.11 40.30
C ASN A 222 -16.92 4.41 39.64
N ALA A 223 -16.94 5.15 38.52
CA ALA A 223 -15.73 5.55 37.81
C ALA A 223 -14.91 6.50 38.68
N THR A 224 -13.58 6.38 38.61
CA THR A 224 -12.68 7.35 39.22
C THR A 224 -12.84 8.71 38.58
N ARG A 225 -13.07 8.74 37.25
CA ARG A 225 -13.32 9.96 36.49
C ARG A 225 -14.19 9.67 35.29
N VAL A 226 -15.12 10.58 34.98
CA VAL A 226 -15.91 10.58 33.74
C VAL A 226 -15.62 11.86 32.97
N ILE A 227 -15.24 11.74 31.70
CA ILE A 227 -14.91 12.87 30.82
C ILE A 227 -15.80 12.84 29.58
N GLN A 228 -16.43 13.96 29.27
CA GLN A 228 -17.15 14.12 28.02
C GLN A 228 -16.21 14.62 26.90
N LEU A 229 -16.26 13.98 25.75
CA LEU A 229 -15.51 14.36 24.54
C LEU A 229 -16.46 14.67 23.38
N PRO A 230 -16.04 15.50 22.41
CA PRO A 230 -16.80 15.66 21.18
C PRO A 230 -16.87 14.33 20.42
N ASN A 231 -17.98 14.10 19.71
CA ASN A 231 -18.19 12.92 18.88
C ASN A 231 -17.37 12.97 17.57
N VAL A 232 -16.04 13.03 17.73
CA VAL A 232 -15.04 13.03 16.67
C VAL A 232 -14.21 11.76 16.79
N GLY A 233 -14.05 11.06 15.67
CA GLY A 233 -13.42 9.74 15.62
C GLY A 233 -14.15 8.68 16.45
N ARG A 234 -13.68 7.44 16.38
CA ARG A 234 -14.18 6.35 17.23
C ARG A 234 -13.35 6.23 18.51
N GLU A 235 -13.26 5.06 19.11
CA GLU A 235 -12.49 4.78 20.32
C GLU A 235 -11.01 5.22 20.22
N GLY A 236 -10.39 5.14 19.04
CA GLY A 236 -8.99 5.57 18.85
C GLY A 236 -8.75 7.06 19.18
N HIS A 237 -9.73 7.93 18.93
CA HIS A 237 -9.62 9.35 19.33
C HIS A 237 -9.61 9.48 20.85
N THR A 238 -10.45 8.72 21.55
CA THR A 238 -10.51 8.71 23.01
C THR A 238 -9.19 8.25 23.61
N TYR A 239 -8.61 7.18 23.08
CA TYR A 239 -7.36 6.61 23.60
C TYR A 239 -6.18 7.57 23.43
N LEU A 240 -6.05 8.16 22.23
CA LEU A 240 -5.02 9.15 21.97
C LEU A 240 -5.20 10.41 22.84
N HIS A 241 -6.44 10.88 22.99
CA HIS A 241 -6.74 11.99 23.87
C HIS A 241 -6.31 11.70 25.30
N HIS A 242 -6.60 10.50 25.83
CA HIS A 242 -6.18 10.14 27.19
C HIS A 242 -4.66 10.16 27.35
N ILE A 243 -3.92 9.58 26.40
CA ILE A 243 -2.45 9.53 26.46
C ILE A 243 -1.86 10.95 26.49
N ILE A 244 -2.35 11.85 25.62
CA ILE A 244 -1.79 13.20 25.50
C ILE A 244 -2.25 14.08 26.66
N ALA A 245 -3.54 14.09 26.99
CA ALA A 245 -4.11 14.99 27.99
C ALA A 245 -3.82 14.54 29.43
N SER A 246 -3.44 13.27 29.64
CA SER A 246 -3.12 12.71 30.96
C SER A 246 -1.65 12.29 31.07
N TRP A 247 -0.74 12.83 30.23
CA TRP A 247 0.67 12.41 30.18
C TRP A 247 1.34 12.35 31.56
N ASP A 248 1.05 13.33 32.42
CA ASP A 248 1.62 13.43 33.78
C ASP A 248 0.90 12.54 34.83
N ASP A 249 -0.18 11.84 34.47
CA ASP A 249 -1.05 11.01 35.35
C ASP A 249 -1.42 9.65 34.71
N LEU A 250 -0.57 9.11 33.84
CA LEU A 250 -0.73 7.76 33.29
C LEU A 250 -0.44 6.67 34.33
N ALA A 251 -1.20 5.59 34.28
CA ALA A 251 -0.85 4.36 35.01
C ALA A 251 0.42 3.70 34.47
N THR A 252 1.03 2.82 35.27
CA THR A 252 2.09 1.91 34.81
C THR A 252 1.64 1.07 33.62
N GLN A 253 0.38 0.59 33.65
CA GLN A 253 -0.25 -0.15 32.56
C GLN A 253 -1.66 0.37 32.31
N THR A 254 -2.04 0.53 31.05
CA THR A 254 -3.36 1.05 30.66
C THR A 254 -4.09 0.07 29.75
N PHE A 255 -5.32 -0.27 30.10
CA PHE A 255 -6.23 -1.06 29.25
C PHE A 255 -7.14 -0.12 28.49
N PHE A 256 -7.08 -0.14 27.17
CA PHE A 256 -7.97 0.63 26.30
C PHE A 256 -9.10 -0.25 25.77
N LEU A 257 -10.34 0.08 26.14
CA LEU A 257 -11.51 -0.75 25.86
C LEU A 257 -12.69 0.08 25.35
N GLN A 258 -13.51 -0.58 24.54
CA GLN A 258 -14.87 -0.11 24.28
C GLN A 258 -15.76 -0.48 25.46
N ALA A 259 -16.82 0.29 25.67
CA ALA A 259 -17.79 0.11 26.74
C ALA A 259 -18.47 -1.27 26.77
N SER A 260 -18.61 -1.94 25.62
CA SER A 260 -19.20 -3.26 25.49
C SER A 260 -18.24 -4.20 24.80
N ILE A 261 -17.90 -5.31 25.47
CA ILE A 261 -17.08 -6.37 24.89
C ILE A 261 -17.99 -7.36 24.17
N HIS A 262 -17.84 -7.46 22.85
CA HIS A 262 -18.66 -8.36 22.03
C HIS A 262 -18.43 -9.86 22.31
N ASN A 263 -17.28 -10.24 22.86
CA ASN A 263 -16.98 -11.64 23.21
C ASN A 263 -16.21 -11.74 24.54
N PRO A 264 -16.91 -11.70 25.69
CA PRO A 264 -16.28 -11.65 27.00
C PRO A 264 -15.43 -12.89 27.30
N ARG A 265 -15.80 -14.07 26.77
CA ARG A 265 -15.06 -15.33 27.00
C ARG A 265 -13.69 -15.33 26.33
N GLN A 266 -13.61 -14.90 25.07
CA GLN A 266 -12.33 -14.83 24.37
C GLN A 266 -11.48 -13.69 24.91
N PHE A 267 -12.12 -12.58 25.26
CA PHE A 267 -11.46 -11.47 25.91
C PHE A 267 -10.81 -11.90 27.23
N SER A 268 -11.57 -12.53 28.13
CA SER A 268 -11.05 -12.95 29.44
C SER A 268 -9.93 -13.96 29.30
N ALA A 269 -10.09 -14.98 28.45
CA ALA A 269 -9.05 -15.97 28.19
C ALA A 269 -7.78 -15.32 27.64
N ARG A 270 -7.90 -14.30 26.78
CA ARG A 270 -6.74 -13.61 26.22
C ARG A 270 -6.01 -12.78 27.27
N VAL A 271 -6.74 -12.07 28.14
CA VAL A 271 -6.12 -11.34 29.24
C VAL A 271 -5.46 -12.33 30.21
N GLU A 272 -6.15 -13.37 30.65
CA GLU A 272 -5.61 -14.36 31.60
C GLU A 272 -4.36 -15.08 31.10
N ASN A 273 -4.32 -15.44 29.81
CA ASN A 273 -3.20 -16.22 29.27
C ASN A 273 -1.98 -15.37 28.89
N TYR A 274 -2.16 -14.08 28.59
CA TYR A 274 -1.10 -13.27 27.98
C TYR A 274 -0.76 -12.00 28.76
N TYR A 275 -1.54 -11.61 29.76
CA TYR A 275 -1.23 -10.44 30.59
C TYR A 275 -0.35 -10.83 31.78
N THR A 276 0.85 -10.26 31.79
CA THR A 276 1.83 -10.30 32.88
C THR A 276 2.28 -8.89 33.27
N SER A 277 3.06 -8.76 34.34
CA SER A 277 3.66 -7.47 34.73
C SER A 277 4.59 -6.88 33.66
N GLU A 278 5.19 -7.73 32.84
CA GLU A 278 6.19 -7.39 31.81
C GLU A 278 5.55 -7.18 30.43
N THR A 279 4.23 -7.35 30.33
CA THR A 279 3.51 -7.17 29.07
C THR A 279 3.60 -5.72 28.61
N GLY A 280 4.36 -5.47 27.55
CA GLY A 280 4.50 -4.13 26.95
C GLY A 280 3.25 -3.69 26.19
N MET A 281 2.75 -4.52 25.27
CA MET A 281 1.52 -4.27 24.53
C MET A 281 0.77 -5.59 24.33
N LEU A 282 -0.50 -5.62 24.75
CA LEU A 282 -1.41 -6.72 24.46
C LEU A 282 -2.56 -6.21 23.59
N SER A 283 -2.61 -6.64 22.34
CA SER A 283 -3.78 -6.37 21.50
C SER A 283 -4.97 -7.18 22.02
N LEU A 284 -6.07 -6.50 22.35
CA LEU A 284 -7.33 -7.09 22.81
C LEU A 284 -8.38 -7.17 21.69
N GLY A 285 -7.99 -6.79 20.46
CA GLY A 285 -8.84 -6.94 19.29
C GLY A 285 -9.09 -8.40 18.95
N PHE A 286 -10.25 -8.69 18.38
CA PHE A 286 -10.54 -9.99 17.82
C PHE A 286 -9.63 -10.22 16.61
N SER A 287 -8.62 -11.09 16.76
CA SER A 287 -7.94 -11.68 15.61
C SER A 287 -8.91 -12.68 14.99
N GLY A 288 -9.81 -12.18 14.15
CA GLY A 288 -10.73 -13.06 13.43
C GLY A 288 -9.94 -14.10 12.66
N GLN A 289 -10.37 -15.36 12.79
CA GLN A 289 -10.00 -16.35 11.80
C GLN A 289 -10.43 -15.81 10.44
N SER A 290 -9.45 -15.49 9.62
CA SER A 290 -9.69 -15.24 8.21
C SER A 290 -10.06 -16.61 7.65
N TYR A 291 -11.34 -16.83 7.35
CA TYR A 291 -11.75 -18.00 6.58
C TYR A 291 -11.09 -17.87 5.20
N LEU A 292 -9.94 -18.51 5.01
CA LEU A 292 -9.47 -18.84 3.68
C LEU A 292 -10.44 -19.90 3.15
N GLU A 293 -11.09 -19.58 2.02
CA GLU A 293 -11.80 -20.60 1.24
C GLU A 293 -10.86 -21.78 1.01
N ARG A 294 -11.26 -22.95 1.52
CA ARG A 294 -10.49 -24.20 1.74
C ARG A 294 -9.91 -24.38 3.15
N GLY A 295 -10.80 -24.45 4.15
CA GLY A 295 -10.85 -25.55 5.13
C GLY A 295 -9.60 -25.88 5.96
N VAL A 296 -8.57 -25.05 5.97
CA VAL A 296 -7.37 -25.24 6.79
C VAL A 296 -7.34 -24.14 7.83
N GLN A 297 -7.60 -24.53 9.07
CA GLN A 297 -7.48 -23.71 10.25
C GLN A 297 -6.00 -23.44 10.50
N SER A 298 -5.55 -22.20 10.27
CA SER A 298 -4.24 -21.75 10.72
C SER A 298 -4.41 -20.85 11.93
N ASP A 299 -3.84 -21.30 13.06
CA ASP A 299 -3.64 -20.46 14.23
C ASP A 299 -2.56 -19.42 13.88
N VAL A 300 -3.00 -18.26 13.40
CA VAL A 300 -2.10 -17.12 13.25
C VAL A 300 -1.83 -16.59 14.66
N TRP A 301 -0.57 -16.71 15.09
CA TRP A 301 0.01 -16.36 16.41
C TRP A 301 0.06 -17.47 17.46
N LYS A 302 0.76 -18.57 17.17
CA LYS A 302 1.63 -19.18 18.21
C LYS A 302 2.82 -18.26 18.42
N ALA A 303 2.79 -17.49 19.51
CA ALA A 303 3.99 -16.84 20.04
C ALA A 303 4.87 -17.91 20.69
N GLU A 304 5.57 -18.69 19.86
CA GLU A 304 6.77 -19.42 20.28
C GLU A 304 7.95 -18.47 20.11
N GLY A 305 8.59 -18.09 21.22
CA GLY A 305 9.75 -17.21 21.20
C GLY A 305 9.93 -16.44 22.50
N ALA A 306 10.38 -17.15 23.54
CA ALA A 306 11.03 -16.53 24.67
C ALA A 306 12.22 -15.70 24.16
N PHE A 307 12.20 -14.40 24.42
CA PHE A 307 13.41 -13.59 24.46
C PHE A 307 13.67 -13.30 25.94
N GLU A 308 14.57 -14.09 26.52
CA GLU A 308 15.30 -13.69 27.72
C GLU A 308 16.24 -12.53 27.35
N LEU A 309 16.23 -11.49 28.19
CA LEU A 309 17.36 -10.56 28.34
C LEU A 309 18.10 -10.94 29.62
#